data_AF-A0A673CEG0-F1
#
_entry.id   AF-A0A673CEG0-F1
#
_cell.length_a   1.000
_cell.length_b   1.000
_cell.length_c   1.000
_cell.angle_alpha   90.00
_cell.angle_beta   90.00
_cell.angle_gamma   90.00
#
_symmetry.space_group_name_H-M   'P 1'
#
loop_
_entity.id
_entity.type
_entity.pdbx_description
1 polymer ?
#
loop_
_entity_poly.entity_id
_entity_poly.type
_entity_poly.pdbx_seq_one_letter_code
_entity_poly.pdbx_strand_id
1 'polypeptide(L)'
;MLTDEVRLAEEASRRYGSPAPTIFSKVIDKSIPADIIYEDDKCLAFRDISPQAPVHFLVIPRIPIPRISEAKDDDAEVDFPSYLTDVY
;
A
#
# COMPACT_ATOMS: atom_id res chain seq x y z
N MET A 1 -28.32 -19.31 -6.03
CA MET A 1 -27.37 -20.04 -5.19
C MET A 1 -25.99 -19.48 -5.49
N LEU A 2 -25.33 -18.83 -4.52
CA LEU A 2 -23.90 -18.51 -4.66
C LEU A 2 -23.14 -19.85 -4.71
N THR A 3 -22.15 -19.96 -5.58
CA THR A 3 -21.31 -21.16 -5.70
C THR A 3 -20.42 -21.31 -4.47
N ASP A 4 -20.02 -22.54 -4.13
CA ASP A 4 -19.16 -22.82 -2.98
C ASP A 4 -17.83 -22.06 -3.00
N GLU A 5 -17.32 -21.75 -4.20
CA GLU A 5 -16.11 -20.95 -4.40
C GLU A 5 -16.28 -19.50 -3.93
N VAL A 6 -17.42 -18.87 -4.23
CA VAL A 6 -17.69 -17.48 -3.81
C VAL A 6 -17.82 -17.39 -2.30
N ARG A 7 -18.50 -18.36 -1.68
CA ARG A 7 -18.63 -18.45 -0.22
C ARG A 7 -17.26 -18.63 0.46
N LEU A 8 -16.40 -19.48 -0.11
CA LEU A 8 -15.05 -19.70 0.43
C LEU A 8 -14.18 -18.44 0.36
N ALA A 9 -14.27 -17.68 -0.73
CA ALA A 9 -13.56 -16.41 -0.89
C ALA A 9 -14.03 -15.35 0.13
N GLU A 10 -15.33 -15.25 0.38
CA GLU A 10 -15.90 -14.36 1.40
C GLU A 10 -15.49 -14.76 2.82
N GLU A 11 -15.46 -16.05 3.14
CA GLU A 11 -15.05 -16.55 4.45
C GLU A 11 -13.54 -16.32 4.70
N ALA A 12 -12.70 -16.51 3.67
CA ALA A 12 -11.27 -16.21 3.74
C ALA A 12 -11.02 -14.71 3.91
N SER A 13 -11.75 -13.86 3.16
CA SER A 13 -11.71 -12.40 3.34
C SER A 13 -12.16 -12.00 4.75
N ARG A 14 -13.22 -12.60 5.30
CA ARG A 14 -13.62 -12.30 6.70
C ARG A 14 -12.60 -12.76 7.73
N ARG A 15 -11.94 -13.89 7.50
CA ARG A 15 -10.98 -14.49 8.45
C ARG A 15 -9.61 -13.81 8.40
N TYR A 16 -9.20 -13.28 7.25
CA TYR A 16 -7.87 -12.70 7.03
C TYR A 16 -7.88 -11.23 6.55
N GLY A 17 -9.05 -10.64 6.33
CA GLY A 17 -9.22 -9.32 5.68
C GLY A 17 -9.29 -8.14 6.64
N SER A 18 -8.86 -8.28 7.90
CA SER A 18 -8.58 -7.12 8.75
C SER A 18 -7.44 -7.43 9.73
N PRO A 19 -6.39 -6.59 9.85
CA PRO A 19 -5.05 -7.12 9.74
C PRO A 19 -4.23 -6.94 11.02
N ALA A 20 -3.45 -7.96 11.36
CA ALA A 20 -2.23 -7.69 12.11
C ALA A 20 -1.35 -6.69 11.31
N PRO A 21 -0.53 -5.85 11.97
CA PRO A 21 0.30 -4.86 11.28
C PRO A 21 1.12 -5.48 10.15
N THR A 22 1.03 -4.91 8.95
CA THR A 22 1.81 -5.37 7.81
C THR A 22 3.24 -4.83 7.90
N ILE A 23 4.13 -5.31 7.03
CA ILE A 23 5.47 -4.73 6.91
C ILE A 23 5.40 -3.24 6.49
N PHE A 24 4.41 -2.85 5.70
CA PHE A 24 4.20 -1.45 5.33
C PHE A 24 3.72 -0.59 6.51
N SER A 25 2.89 -1.16 7.39
CA SER A 25 2.54 -0.51 8.66
C SER A 25 3.79 -0.23 9.50
N LYS A 26 4.76 -1.15 9.50
CA LYS A 26 6.05 -0.99 10.18
C LYS A 26 6.98 0.05 9.54
N VAL A 27 6.87 0.25 8.23
CA VAL A 27 7.58 1.35 7.53
C VAL A 27 6.96 2.70 7.91
N ILE A 28 5.63 2.79 7.92
CA ILE A 28 4.88 4.00 8.27
C ILE A 28 5.14 4.41 9.73
N ASP A 29 5.13 3.45 10.67
CA ASP A 29 5.38 3.71 12.09
C ASP A 29 6.87 3.81 12.44
N LYS A 30 7.75 3.64 11.45
CA LYS A 30 9.21 3.70 11.55
C LYS A 30 9.82 2.67 12.51
N SER A 31 9.12 1.55 12.77
CA SER A 31 9.64 0.42 13.55
C SER A 31 10.66 -0.43 12.76
N ILE A 32 10.66 -0.33 11.43
CA ILE A 32 11.74 -0.86 10.57
C ILE A 32 12.35 0.26 9.72
N PRO A 33 13.66 0.21 9.43
CA PRO A 33 14.30 1.21 8.59
C PRO A 33 13.83 1.10 7.14
N ALA A 34 13.63 2.24 6.49
CA ALA A 34 13.37 2.38 5.06
C ALA A 34 14.04 3.66 4.54
N ASP A 35 14.48 3.66 3.28
CA ASP A 35 15.00 4.86 2.61
C ASP A 35 13.83 5.70 2.10
N ILE A 36 13.29 6.56 2.96
CA ILE A 36 12.13 7.41 2.69
C ILE A 36 12.56 8.59 1.81
N ILE A 37 11.93 8.71 0.65
CA ILE A 37 12.19 9.77 -0.33
C ILE A 37 11.10 10.85 -0.33
N TYR A 38 9.92 10.54 0.22
CA TYR A 38 8.80 11.46 0.38
C TYR A 38 7.88 11.01 1.51
N GLU A 39 7.35 11.95 2.27
CA GLU A 39 6.41 11.70 3.36
C GLU A 39 5.52 12.92 3.56
N ASP A 40 4.21 12.72 3.54
CA ASP A 40 3.20 13.73 3.86
C ASP A 40 2.08 13.13 4.71
N ASP A 41 0.94 13.84 4.83
CA ASP A 41 -0.20 13.39 5.63
C ASP A 41 -1.00 12.26 4.95
N LYS A 42 -0.85 12.07 3.65
CA LYS A 42 -1.65 11.13 2.85
C LYS A 42 -0.87 9.84 2.55
N CYS A 43 0.43 9.95 2.29
CA CYS A 43 1.25 8.86 1.80
C CYS A 43 2.71 8.94 2.26
N LEU A 44 3.43 7.86 1.97
CA LEU A 44 4.87 7.74 2.19
C LEU A 44 5.46 7.01 0.99
N ALA A 45 6.57 7.52 0.46
CA ALA A 45 7.35 6.84 -0.58
C ALA A 45 8.75 6.50 -0.11
N PHE A 46 9.20 5.30 -0.46
CA PHE A 46 10.50 4.77 -0.06
C PHE A 46 11.07 3.84 -1.12
N ARG A 47 12.40 3.71 -1.18
CA ARG A 47 13.06 2.81 -2.13
C ARG A 47 12.79 1.35 -1.82
N ASP A 48 12.60 0.55 -2.87
CA ASP A 48 12.50 -0.90 -2.72
C ASP A 48 13.87 -1.50 -2.33
N ILE A 49 13.88 -2.48 -1.43
CA ILE A 49 15.09 -3.20 -1.01
C ILE A 49 15.60 -4.19 -2.07
N SER A 50 14.71 -4.62 -2.98
CA SER A 50 14.99 -5.50 -4.12
C SER A 50 14.53 -4.83 -5.43
N PRO A 51 15.17 -3.73 -5.84
CA PRO A 51 14.74 -2.95 -6.99
C PRO A 51 14.82 -3.75 -8.29
N GLN A 52 13.77 -3.64 -9.13
CA GLN A 52 13.70 -4.29 -10.45
C GLN A 52 14.19 -3.39 -11.60
N ALA A 53 14.54 -2.14 -11.29
CA ALA A 53 15.03 -1.13 -12.21
C ALA A 53 15.98 -0.17 -11.47
N PRO A 54 16.81 0.62 -12.18
CA PRO A 54 17.69 1.63 -11.56
C PRO A 54 16.95 2.61 -10.64
N VAL A 55 15.68 2.86 -10.97
CA VAL A 55 14.75 3.63 -10.15
C VAL A 55 13.55 2.74 -9.87
N HIS A 56 13.41 2.34 -8.60
CA HIS A 56 12.26 1.59 -8.14
C HIS A 56 11.97 1.98 -6.69
N PHE A 57 10.82 2.62 -6.50
CA PHE A 57 10.33 3.03 -5.18
C PHE A 57 8.83 2.71 -5.10
N LEU A 58 8.36 2.53 -3.88
CA LEU A 58 6.97 2.23 -3.59
C LEU A 58 6.33 3.45 -2.96
N VAL A 59 5.11 3.77 -3.39
CA VAL A 59 4.24 4.78 -2.76
C VAL A 59 3.13 4.04 -2.03
N ILE A 60 3.01 4.24 -0.72
CA ILE A 60 1.99 3.60 0.11
C ILE A 60 1.10 4.66 0.79
N PRO A 61 -0.23 4.47 0.82
CA PRO A 61 -1.11 5.34 1.58
C PRO A 61 -0.91 5.13 3.08
N ARG A 62 -1.08 6.19 3.87
CA ARG A 62 -1.09 6.07 5.34
C ARG A 62 -2.32 5.33 5.85
N ILE A 63 -3.43 5.48 5.14
CA ILE A 63 -4.65 4.73 5.41
C ILE A 63 -4.45 3.31 4.87
N PRO A 64 -4.62 2.26 5.70
CA PRO A 64 -4.40 0.89 5.28
C PRO A 64 -5.52 0.45 4.33
N ILE A 65 -5.18 0.36 3.04
CA ILE A 65 -6.04 -0.19 1.99
C ILE A 65 -5.41 -1.53 1.57
N PRO A 66 -6.03 -2.70 1.88
CA PRO A 66 -5.39 -4.00 1.66
C PRO A 66 -5.07 -4.30 0.20
N ARG A 67 -5.89 -3.79 -0.71
CA ARG A 67 -5.74 -3.96 -2.16
C ARG A 67 -6.53 -2.89 -2.89
N ILE A 68 -6.16 -2.61 -4.14
CA ILE A 68 -6.78 -1.56 -4.94
C ILE A 68 -8.29 -1.73 -5.15
N SER A 69 -8.79 -2.98 -5.21
CA SER A 69 -10.23 -3.24 -5.38
C SER A 69 -11.08 -2.92 -4.14
N GLU A 70 -10.44 -2.60 -3.02
CA GLU A 70 -11.09 -2.18 -1.77
C GLU A 70 -10.99 -0.65 -1.55
N ALA A 71 -10.34 0.08 -2.46
CA ALA A 71 -10.28 1.53 -2.43
C ALA A 71 -11.66 2.14 -2.72
N LYS A 72 -11.94 3.27 -2.06
CA LYS A 72 -13.14 4.09 -2.27
C LYS A 72 -12.78 5.36 -3.03
N ASP A 73 -13.78 6.06 -3.55
CA ASP A 73 -13.57 7.31 -4.30
C ASP A 73 -12.82 8.37 -3.47
N ASP A 74 -13.10 8.44 -2.16
CA ASP A 74 -12.42 9.36 -1.23
C ASP A 74 -10.94 8.99 -0.96
N ASP A 75 -10.50 7.78 -1.34
CA ASP A 75 -9.11 7.33 -1.18
C ASP A 75 -8.23 7.70 -2.39
N ALA A 76 -8.83 8.18 -3.49
CA ALA A 76 -8.14 8.35 -4.77
C ALA A 76 -7.13 9.52 -4.78
N GLU A 77 -7.28 10.49 -3.87
CA GLU A 77 -6.51 11.72 -3.92
C GLU A 77 -5.20 11.61 -3.12
N VAL A 78 -4.16 11.10 -3.77
CA VAL A 78 -2.77 11.19 -3.30
C VAL A 78 -2.07 12.29 -4.08
N ASP A 79 -1.71 13.40 -3.41
CA ASP A 79 -1.00 14.52 -4.03
C ASP A 79 0.50 14.20 -4.07
N PHE A 80 0.93 13.50 -5.11
CA PHE A 80 2.33 13.12 -5.26
C PHE A 80 3.08 14.16 -6.10
N PRO A 81 4.23 14.69 -5.62
CA PRO A 81 4.94 15.72 -6.37
C PRO A 81 5.39 15.22 -7.74
N SER A 82 5.11 16.00 -8.79
CA SER A 82 5.41 15.62 -10.18
C SER A 82 6.90 15.34 -10.43
N TYR A 83 7.80 16.00 -9.70
CA TYR A 83 9.25 15.77 -9.84
C TYR A 83 9.70 14.38 -9.37
N LEU A 84 8.86 13.63 -8.64
CA LEU A 84 9.13 12.24 -8.25
C LEU A 84 8.59 11.24 -9.28
N THR A 85 7.71 11.64 -10.19
CA THR A 85 7.24 10.80 -11.31
C THR A 85 8.12 10.92 -12.55
N ASP A 86 8.89 12.01 -12.66
CA ASP A 86 9.75 12.32 -13.82
C ASP A 86 11.11 11.61 -13.80
N VAL A 87 11.21 10.49 -13.08
CA VAL A 87 12.45 9.72 -13.02
C VAL A 87 12.46 8.71 -14.18
N TYR A 88 13.33 8.95 -15.16
CA TYR A 88 13.55 8.22 -16.42
C TYR A 88 13.43 6.69 -16.35
#